data_AF-A0A504YEI6-F1
#
_entry.id   AF-A0A504YEI6-F1
#
_cell.length_a   1.000
_cell.length_b   1.000
_cell.length_c   1.000
_cell.angle_alpha   90.00
_cell.angle_beta   90.00
_cell.angle_gamma   90.00
#
_symmetry.space_group_name_H-M   'P 1'
#
loop_
_entity.id
_entity.type
_entity.pdbx_description
1 polymer ?
#
loop_
_entity_poly.entity_id
_entity_poly.type
_entity_poly.pdbx_seq_one_letter_code
_entity_poly.pdbx_strand_id
1 'polypeptide(L)'
;MQAPRQLIHHAHSVRIARTYLSSQVKTVTRTCWPLSVCSSLDARISGTGVVTTCCNTDLCNGAPQILSATKVIVFTAIAFLFTWM
;
A
#
# COMPACT_ATOMS: atom_id res chain seq x y z
N MET A 1 24.79 8.21 -40.96
CA MET A 1 23.39 8.58 -40.63
C MET A 1 22.94 7.62 -39.53
N GLN A 2 23.04 8.06 -38.27
CA GLN A 2 22.77 7.22 -37.10
C GLN A 2 21.26 7.18 -36.86
N ALA A 3 20.63 6.02 -37.03
CA ALA A 3 19.22 5.84 -36.69
C ALA A 3 19.00 6.10 -35.19
N PRO A 4 17.91 6.80 -34.79
CA PRO A 4 17.65 7.06 -33.38
C PRO A 4 17.40 5.73 -32.66
N ARG A 5 18.23 5.46 -31.67
CA ARG A 5 18.10 4.36 -30.72
C ARG A 5 16.73 4.52 -30.04
N GLN A 6 15.71 3.83 -30.55
CA GLN A 6 14.43 3.75 -29.85
C GLN A 6 14.70 3.06 -28.51
N LEU A 7 14.78 3.84 -27.43
CA LEU A 7 14.53 3.32 -26.11
C LEU A 7 13.13 2.74 -26.14
N ILE A 8 13.03 1.41 -26.27
CA ILE A 8 11.84 0.68 -25.91
C ILE A 8 11.74 0.80 -24.39
N HIS A 9 11.30 1.97 -23.90
CA HIS A 9 10.81 2.10 -22.54
C HIS A 9 9.56 1.21 -22.50
N HIS A 10 9.71 -0.03 -22.05
CA HIS A 10 8.56 -0.72 -21.49
C HIS A 10 8.06 0.19 -20.37
N ALA A 11 6.98 0.93 -20.62
CA ALA A 11 6.41 1.79 -19.61
C ALA A 11 5.87 0.86 -18.51
N HIS A 12 6.56 0.83 -17.37
CA HIS A 12 6.15 0.07 -16.20
C HIS A 12 5.52 1.03 -15.20
N SER A 13 4.36 0.66 -14.67
CA SER A 13 3.68 1.36 -13.58
C SER A 13 3.73 0.52 -12.32
N VAL A 14 3.80 1.16 -11.17
CA VAL A 14 3.67 0.47 -9.89
C VAL A 14 2.18 0.27 -9.60
N ARG A 15 1.76 -0.99 -9.55
CA ARG A 15 0.45 -1.40 -9.06
C ARG A 15 0.52 -1.54 -7.55
N ILE A 16 -0.35 -0.80 -6.86
CA ILE A 16 -0.48 -0.81 -5.40
C ILE A 16 -1.80 -1.49 -5.07
N ALA A 17 -1.74 -2.69 -4.48
CA ALA A 17 -2.91 -3.40 -3.97
C ALA A 17 -3.01 -3.17 -2.46
N ARG A 18 -4.12 -2.60 -2.00
CA ARG A 18 -4.46 -2.36 -0.60
C ARG A 18 -5.60 -3.28 -0.20
N THR A 19 -5.36 -4.18 0.75
CA THR A 19 -6.43 -4.99 1.33
C THR A 19 -7.01 -4.26 2.53
N TYR A 20 -8.32 -4.08 2.55
CA TYR A 20 -9.08 -3.47 3.61
C TYR A 20 -9.85 -4.53 4.39
N LEU A 21 -9.88 -4.37 5.71
CA LEU A 21 -10.74 -5.13 6.61
C LEU A 21 -11.40 -4.12 7.54
N SER A 22 -12.74 -4.06 7.54
CA SER A 22 -13.49 -3.09 8.36
C SER A 22 -13.02 -1.64 8.14
N SER A 23 -12.87 -1.23 6.88
CA SER A 23 -12.42 0.11 6.44
C SER A 23 -10.98 0.48 6.82
N GLN A 24 -10.21 -0.44 7.39
CA GLN A 24 -8.78 -0.24 7.69
C GLN A 24 -7.90 -1.00 6.70
N VAL A 25 -6.85 -0.35 6.21
CA VAL A 25 -5.81 -1.01 5.39
C VAL A 25 -5.07 -2.02 6.27
N LYS A 26 -5.06 -3.29 5.90
CA LYS A 26 -4.32 -4.36 6.59
C LYS A 26 -3.03 -4.73 5.89
N THR A 27 -3.04 -4.71 4.56
CA THR A 27 -1.88 -5.10 3.76
C THR A 27 -1.76 -4.18 2.56
N VAL A 28 -0.52 -3.84 2.21
CA VAL A 28 -0.20 -3.07 1.01
C VAL A 28 0.87 -3.81 0.23
N THR A 29 0.50 -4.31 -0.94
CA THR A 29 1.43 -4.98 -1.87
C THR A 29 1.72 -4.04 -3.03
N ARG A 30 2.99 -3.95 -3.42
CA ARG A 30 3.44 -3.13 -4.55
C ARG A 30 4.13 -4.02 -5.56
N THR A 31 3.70 -3.96 -6.82
CA THR A 31 4.31 -4.73 -7.90
C THR A 31 4.50 -3.85 -9.13
N CYS A 32 5.59 -4.05 -9.86
CA CYS A 32 5.75 -3.42 -11.16
C CYS A 32 4.89 -4.18 -12.18
N TRP A 33 4.08 -3.46 -12.95
CA TRP A 33 3.18 -4.03 -13.93
C TRP A 33 3.30 -3.25 -15.26
N PRO A 34 3.10 -3.89 -16.43
CA PRO A 34 3.04 -3.16 -17.68
C PRO A 34 1.97 -2.07 -17.63
N LEU A 35 2.29 -0.84 -18.05
CA LEU A 35 1.38 0.30 -18.01
C LEU A 35 0.08 0.02 -18.77
N SER A 36 0.15 -0.73 -19.88
CA SER A 36 -1.00 -1.13 -20.70
C SER A 36 -2.02 -2.01 -19.98
N VAL A 37 -1.64 -2.67 -18.88
CA VAL A 37 -2.47 -3.63 -18.15
C VAL A 37 -2.77 -3.15 -16.72
N CYS A 38 -2.14 -2.05 -16.28
CA CYS A 38 -2.36 -1.52 -14.95
C CYS A 38 -3.68 -0.74 -14.91
N SER A 39 -4.70 -1.31 -14.25
CA SER A 39 -5.97 -0.64 -14.00
C SER A 39 -6.26 -0.53 -12.51
N SER A 40 -6.90 0.58 -12.13
CA SER A 40 -7.39 0.79 -10.78
C SER A 40 -8.74 0.11 -10.59
N LEU A 41 -8.92 -0.63 -9.50
CA LEU A 41 -10.15 -1.35 -9.18
C LEU A 41 -10.43 -1.26 -7.69
N ASP A 42 -11.67 -0.93 -7.31
CA ASP A 42 -12.14 -1.01 -5.94
C ASP A 42 -13.14 -2.17 -5.81
N ALA A 43 -12.71 -3.24 -5.15
CA ALA A 43 -13.50 -4.44 -4.90
C ALA A 43 -13.91 -4.54 -3.42
N ARG A 44 -14.10 -3.40 -2.74
CA ARG A 44 -14.57 -3.38 -1.34
C ARG A 44 -16.08 -3.59 -1.26
N ILE A 45 -16.50 -4.47 -0.37
CA ILE A 45 -17.89 -4.66 0.07
C ILE A 45 -17.94 -4.33 1.56
N SER A 46 -18.77 -3.34 1.93
CA SER A 46 -18.92 -2.90 3.33
C SER A 46 -17.59 -2.61 4.04
N GLY A 47 -16.65 -1.95 3.35
CA GLY A 47 -15.35 -1.58 3.88
C GLY A 47 -14.32 -2.72 3.93
N THR A 48 -14.65 -3.91 3.46
CA THR A 48 -13.74 -5.06 3.40
C THR A 48 -13.52 -5.48 1.94
N GLY A 49 -12.27 -5.68 1.53
CA GLY A 49 -11.94 -6.10 0.16
C GLY A 49 -10.64 -5.49 -0.32
N VAL A 50 -10.39 -5.49 -1.62
CA VAL A 50 -9.11 -5.06 -2.19
C VAL A 50 -9.31 -3.84 -3.06
N VAL A 51 -8.48 -2.83 -2.88
CA VAL A 51 -8.37 -1.67 -3.77
C VAL A 51 -7.03 -1.72 -4.46
N THR A 52 -7.04 -1.69 -5.78
CA THR A 52 -5.82 -1.59 -6.59
C THR A 52 -5.75 -0.21 -7.22
N THR A 53 -4.58 0.41 -7.17
CA THR A 53 -4.29 1.71 -7.80
C THR A 53 -2.98 1.64 -8.54
N CYS A 54 -2.92 2.26 -9.72
CA CYS A 54 -1.71 2.34 -10.52
C CYS A 54 -1.06 3.71 -10.39
N CYS A 55 0.25 3.76 -10.21
CA CYS A 55 1.01 5.01 -10.22
C CYS A 55 2.16 4.93 -11.23
N ASN A 56 2.32 6.00 -12.00
CA ASN A 56 3.27 6.10 -13.11
C ASN A 56 4.29 7.23 -12.91
N THR A 57 4.41 7.73 -11.68
CA THR A 57 5.40 8.76 -11.33
C THR A 57 6.60 8.13 -10.66
N ASP A 58 7.77 8.74 -10.83
CA ASP A 58 8.98 8.30 -10.13
C ASP A 58 8.74 8.26 -8.61
N LEU A 59 9.29 7.24 -7.95
CA LEU A 59 9.21 7.05 -6.49
C LEU A 59 7.78 6.95 -5.93
N CYS A 60 6.78 6.64 -6.76
CA CYS A 60 5.39 6.48 -6.32
C CYS A 60 5.13 5.22 -5.47
N ASN A 61 6.15 4.35 -5.35
CA ASN A 61 6.23 3.21 -4.46
C ASN A 61 6.40 3.60 -2.98
N GLY A 62 5.94 4.79 -2.57
CA GLY A 62 6.17 5.42 -1.27
C GLY A 62 6.09 4.45 -0.07
N ALA A 63 6.89 4.73 0.96
CA ALA A 63 7.22 3.80 2.05
C ALA A 63 6.02 3.02 2.63
N PRO A 64 6.20 1.77 3.07
CA PRO A 64 5.17 1.03 3.80
C PRO A 64 4.79 1.82 5.05
N GLN A 65 3.52 2.21 5.15
CA GLN A 65 3.01 2.83 6.36
C GLN A 65 2.96 1.75 7.44
N ILE A 66 3.90 1.81 8.37
CA ILE A 66 3.99 0.92 9.52
C ILE A 66 2.68 1.10 10.28
N LEU A 67 1.82 0.07 10.26
CA LEU A 67 0.60 0.06 11.04
C LEU A 67 0.98 0.20 12.52
N SER A 68 0.62 1.33 13.11
CA SER A 68 0.96 1.73 14.48
C SER A 68 0.40 0.73 15.49
N ALA A 69 1.22 -0.21 15.95
CA ALA A 69 0.95 -1.13 17.04
C ALA A 69 1.16 -0.50 18.44
N THR A 70 1.36 0.82 18.51
CA THR A 70 1.84 1.52 19.72
C THR A 70 0.79 1.62 20.83
N LYS A 71 -0.50 1.35 20.55
CA LYS A 71 -1.57 1.56 21.56
C LYS A 71 -1.71 0.47 22.63
N VAL A 72 -1.06 -0.69 22.49
CA VAL A 72 -1.23 -1.81 23.43
C VAL A 72 -0.37 -1.67 24.70
N ILE A 73 0.79 -1.03 24.60
CA ILE A 73 1.79 -1.00 25.70
C ILE A 73 1.38 0.00 26.82
N VAL A 74 0.59 1.03 26.51
CA VAL A 74 0.23 2.07 27.49
C VAL A 74 -0.77 1.56 28.53
N PHE A 75 -1.69 0.67 28.15
CA PHE A 75 -2.73 0.17 29.06
C PHE A 75 -2.19 -0.80 30.12
N THR A 76 -1.16 -1.59 29.81
CA THR A 76 -0.58 -2.52 30.80
C THR A 76 0.16 -1.77 31.91
N ALA A 77 0.94 -0.74 31.57
CA ALA A 77 1.67 0.06 32.56
C ALA A 77 0.74 0.76 33.58
N ILE A 78 -0.42 1.26 33.13
CA ILE A 78 -1.40 1.93 34.01
C ILE A 78 -2.10 0.90 34.90
N ALA A 79 -2.47 -0.27 34.37
CA ALA A 79 -3.09 -1.33 35.16
C ALA A 79 -2.17 -1.82 36.29
N PHE A 80 -0.86 -1.95 36.04
CA PHE A 80 0.10 -2.33 37.08
C PHE A 80 0.24 -1.28 38.19
N LEU A 81 0.14 0.01 37.87
CA LEU A 81 0.18 1.08 38.87
C LEU A 81 -1.07 1.13 39.76
N PHE A 82 -2.25 0.85 39.19
CA PHE A 82 -3.51 0.83 39.96
C PHE A 82 -3.72 -0.45 40.79
N THR A 83 -2.99 -1.53 40.51
CA THR A 83 -3.10 -2.78 41.28
C THR A 83 -2.17 -2.79 42.50
N TRP A 84 -1.32 -1.78 42.66
CA TRP A 84 -0.32 -1.63 43.73
C TRP A 84 -0.55 -0.38 44.61
N MET A 85 -1.77 0.18 44.60
CA MET A 85 -2.31 1.12 45.60
C MET A 85 -3.52 0.48 46.27
#